data_AF-A0A524P2X6-F1
#
_entry.id   AF-A0A524P2X6-F1
#
_cell.length_a   1.000
_cell.length_b   1.000
_cell.length_c   1.000
_cell.angle_alpha   90.00
_cell.angle_beta   90.00
_cell.angle_gamma   90.00
#
_symmetry.space_group_name_H-M   'P 1'
#
loop_
_entity.id
_entity.type
_entity.pdbx_description
1 polymer ?
#
loop_
_entity_poly.entity_id
_entity_poly.type
_entity_poly.pdbx_seq_one_letter_code
_entity_poly.pdbx_strand_id
1 'polypeptide(L)'
;MGFSEKDLVDYISTEIVPKEAMMQLNTLLFKELREYCIACEDDRMICVLSPMCPKRILLKVRFEANAGFEDLPKFCYSQAVNNIRRYLNKNTTLYTPQDELIYNKDFIDIMFPRQYKNIIENYNKDLGKLHEILGKSKVPAVHLDFHHGDRQIFDKIFQKDKLIREGTFIYDFFGQFLLTWFDSAIFISDFKTDMTIVNAKEDIIKDLQIIDLVFHVYSAEQNIDGFTTLSSKNQISLIMKIPYDQVHVMHFQEDSSYFGDLIEILQNYFFEIEISMDSQNFLVISLVYQNLGHFLKQNQLDSLTYDKIHQLLKRVNGLRVLKTP
;
A
#
# COMPACT_ATOMS: atom_id res chain seq x y z
N MET A 1 13.77 33.97 15.04
CA MET A 1 15.16 33.50 14.95
C MET A 1 15.16 32.40 13.90
N GLY A 2 15.72 32.67 12.72
CA GLY A 2 15.82 31.67 11.64
C GLY A 2 17.16 30.95 11.72
N PHE A 3 17.20 29.67 11.36
CA PHE A 3 18.45 28.96 11.11
C PHE A 3 19.05 29.51 9.81
N SER A 4 20.36 29.71 9.80
CA SER A 4 21.09 29.99 8.56
C SER A 4 21.23 28.70 7.72
N GLU A 5 21.50 28.84 6.41
CA GLU A 5 21.85 27.69 5.56
C GLU A 5 22.97 26.83 6.16
N LYS A 6 23.94 27.48 6.81
CA LYS A 6 25.05 26.81 7.48
C LYS A 6 24.57 25.96 8.66
N ASP A 7 23.65 26.47 9.46
CA ASP A 7 23.07 25.72 10.58
C ASP A 7 22.33 24.48 10.07
N LEU A 8 21.61 24.57 8.95
CA LEU A 8 20.91 23.43 8.35
C LEU A 8 21.87 22.35 7.85
N VAL A 9 22.99 22.72 7.22
CA VAL A 9 24.04 21.78 6.79
C VAL A 9 24.69 21.07 7.99
N ASP A 10 24.95 21.82 9.06
CA ASP A 10 25.52 21.28 10.30
C ASP A 10 24.52 20.35 11.02
N TYR A 11 23.20 20.56 10.89
CA TYR A 11 22.17 19.65 11.44
C TYR A 11 21.94 18.40 10.61
N ILE A 12 21.96 18.49 9.27
CA ILE A 12 21.81 17.33 8.38
C ILE A 12 22.93 16.30 8.59
N SER A 13 24.09 16.75 9.07
CA SER A 13 25.22 15.89 9.42
C SER A 13 25.11 15.24 10.81
N THR A 14 24.02 15.47 11.55
CA THR A 14 23.70 14.81 12.83
C THR A 14 22.55 13.79 12.68
N GLU A 15 22.47 12.79 13.56
CA GLU A 15 21.39 11.78 13.52
C GLU A 15 20.01 12.32 13.94
N ILE A 16 19.92 13.53 14.50
CA ILE A 16 18.68 14.11 15.02
C ILE A 16 18.52 15.54 14.52
N VAL A 17 17.73 15.71 13.46
CA VAL A 17 17.37 17.04 12.95
C VAL A 17 16.20 17.60 13.76
N PRO A 18 16.33 18.77 14.43
CA PRO A 18 15.21 19.41 15.11
C PRO A 18 14.05 19.67 14.16
N LYS A 19 12.81 19.57 14.66
CA LYS A 19 11.60 19.74 13.84
C LYS A 19 11.57 21.10 13.14
N GLU A 20 12.03 22.15 13.81
CA GLU A 20 12.12 23.52 13.30
C GLU A 20 13.14 23.65 12.16
N ALA A 21 14.27 22.94 12.25
CA ALA A 21 15.27 22.88 11.20
C ALA A 21 14.74 22.12 9.97
N MET A 22 14.04 20.99 10.16
CA MET A 22 13.36 20.29 9.07
C MET A 22 12.30 21.17 8.39
N MET A 23 11.52 21.95 9.15
CA MET A 23 10.55 22.88 8.56
C MET A 23 11.22 23.94 7.68
N GLN A 24 12.35 24.50 8.12
CA GLN A 24 13.08 25.49 7.32
C GLN A 24 13.76 24.86 6.10
N LEU A 25 14.33 23.66 6.23
CA LEU A 25 14.89 22.91 5.11
C LEU A 25 13.81 22.63 4.06
N ASN A 26 12.63 22.18 4.48
CA ASN A 26 11.50 21.96 3.60
C ASN A 26 11.10 23.26 2.89
N THR A 27 11.11 24.40 3.60
CA THR A 27 10.78 25.71 3.01
C THR A 27 11.75 26.11 1.89
N LEU A 28 13.06 25.96 2.12
CA LEU A 28 14.09 26.25 1.12
C LEU A 28 14.00 25.27 -0.07
N LEU A 29 13.87 23.97 0.22
CA LEU A 29 13.67 22.96 -0.80
C LEU A 29 12.43 23.27 -1.65
N PHE A 30 11.33 23.68 -1.03
CA PHE A 30 10.11 24.04 -1.77
C PHE A 30 10.27 25.25 -2.68
N LYS A 31 11.08 26.23 -2.28
CA LYS A 31 11.38 27.38 -3.14
C LYS A 31 12.12 26.93 -4.40
N GLU A 32 13.21 26.18 -4.25
CA GLU A 32 13.99 25.67 -5.38
C GLU A 32 13.16 24.72 -6.27
N LEU A 33 12.41 23.80 -5.64
CA LEU A 33 11.50 22.89 -6.37
C LEU A 33 10.37 23.64 -7.07
N ARG A 34 9.96 24.82 -6.60
CA ARG A 34 8.91 25.62 -7.24
C ARG A 34 9.38 26.19 -8.56
N GLU A 35 10.59 26.73 -8.63
CA GLU A 35 11.14 27.27 -9.88
C GLU A 35 11.27 26.17 -10.93
N TYR A 36 11.72 24.98 -10.52
CA TYR A 36 11.76 23.81 -11.39
C TYR A 36 10.38 23.38 -11.90
N CYS A 37 9.38 23.35 -11.01
CA CYS A 37 8.01 23.05 -11.39
C CYS A 37 7.43 24.09 -12.36
N ILE A 38 7.70 25.39 -12.14
CA ILE A 38 7.24 26.46 -13.04
C ILE A 38 7.84 26.27 -14.44
N ALA A 39 9.16 26.08 -14.53
CA ALA A 39 9.83 25.85 -15.81
C ALA A 39 9.27 24.61 -16.54
N CYS A 40 8.93 23.56 -15.81
CA CYS A 40 8.28 22.38 -16.38
C CYS A 40 6.84 22.68 -16.83
N GLU A 41 6.04 23.40 -16.04
CA GLU A 41 4.63 23.69 -16.34
C GLU A 41 4.44 24.74 -17.45
N ASP A 42 5.44 25.59 -17.69
CA ASP A 42 5.44 26.59 -18.77
C ASP A 42 5.35 25.93 -20.16
N ASP A 43 6.00 24.77 -20.34
CA ASP A 43 5.80 23.91 -21.51
C ASP A 43 4.87 22.75 -21.15
N ARG A 44 3.57 22.93 -21.44
CA ARG A 44 2.55 21.91 -21.18
C ARG A 44 2.82 20.59 -21.90
N MET A 45 3.44 20.61 -23.08
CA MET A 45 3.72 19.39 -23.83
C MET A 45 4.81 18.58 -23.13
N ILE A 46 5.90 19.25 -22.72
CA ILE A 46 6.96 18.65 -21.91
C ILE A 46 6.38 18.12 -20.61
N CYS A 47 5.62 18.92 -19.86
CA CYS A 47 5.04 18.49 -18.58
C CYS A 47 4.12 17.27 -18.71
N VAL A 48 3.44 17.08 -19.84
CA VAL A 48 2.59 15.92 -20.10
C VAL A 48 3.43 14.70 -20.50
N LEU A 49 4.26 14.82 -21.54
CA LEU A 49 4.92 13.68 -22.20
C LEU A 49 6.25 13.29 -21.57
N SER A 50 6.98 14.25 -21.00
CA SER A 50 8.33 14.06 -20.47
C SER A 50 8.58 15.06 -19.35
N PRO A 51 7.82 14.97 -18.23
CA PRO A 51 7.99 15.90 -17.13
C PRO A 51 9.43 15.86 -16.63
N MET A 52 9.96 17.02 -16.26
CA MET A 52 11.34 17.14 -15.79
C MET A 52 11.60 16.32 -14.50
N CYS A 53 10.54 15.97 -13.76
CA CYS A 53 10.58 15.01 -12.69
C CYS A 53 9.99 13.64 -13.14
N PRO A 54 10.82 12.59 -13.25
CA PRO A 54 10.35 11.25 -13.60
C PRO A 54 9.22 10.78 -12.70
N LYS A 55 8.18 10.18 -13.29
CA LYS A 55 6.96 9.74 -12.58
C LYS A 55 6.34 10.81 -11.66
N ARG A 56 6.62 12.09 -11.89
CA ARG A 56 6.16 13.23 -11.09
C ARG A 56 6.52 13.10 -9.60
N ILE A 57 7.68 12.52 -9.25
CA ILE A 57 8.09 12.26 -7.86
C ILE A 57 8.05 13.51 -6.95
N LEU A 58 8.22 14.71 -7.51
CA LEU A 58 8.14 15.96 -6.75
C LEU A 58 6.74 16.26 -6.20
N LEU A 59 5.67 15.73 -6.80
CA LEU A 59 4.32 15.80 -6.21
C LEU A 59 4.28 15.03 -4.90
N LYS A 60 4.82 13.80 -4.89
CA LYS A 60 4.88 12.96 -3.70
C LYS A 60 5.65 13.61 -2.57
N VAL A 61 6.83 14.16 -2.87
CA VAL A 61 7.64 14.91 -1.88
C VAL A 61 6.84 16.05 -1.26
N ARG A 62 6.06 16.79 -2.06
CA ARG A 62 5.18 17.87 -1.55
C ARG A 62 4.10 17.32 -0.62
N PHE A 63 3.44 16.22 -0.97
CA PHE A 63 2.45 15.59 -0.11
C PHE A 63 3.04 15.10 1.21
N GLU A 64 4.19 14.41 1.17
CA GLU A 64 4.87 13.91 2.37
C GLU A 64 5.32 15.03 3.31
N ALA A 65 5.60 16.21 2.76
CA ALA A 65 5.90 17.41 3.52
C ALA A 65 4.65 18.25 3.89
N ASN A 66 3.44 17.68 3.75
CA ASN A 66 2.14 18.28 4.07
C ASN A 66 1.84 19.59 3.32
N ALA A 67 2.27 19.69 2.06
CA ALA A 67 1.89 20.82 1.22
C ALA A 67 0.36 20.84 0.99
N GLY A 68 -0.24 22.03 1.08
CA GLY A 68 -1.64 22.24 0.74
C GLY A 68 -1.87 22.17 -0.77
N PHE A 69 -3.13 22.06 -1.19
CA PHE A 69 -3.49 21.95 -2.61
C PHE A 69 -3.04 23.18 -3.42
N GLU A 70 -3.09 24.35 -2.79
CA GLU A 70 -2.63 25.64 -3.31
C GLU A 70 -1.12 25.68 -3.61
N ASP A 71 -0.33 24.88 -2.90
CA ASP A 71 1.12 24.81 -3.05
C ASP A 71 1.54 23.79 -4.10
N LEU A 72 0.61 22.98 -4.63
CA LEU A 72 0.93 21.99 -5.65
C LEU A 72 1.07 22.64 -7.04
N PRO A 73 1.97 22.13 -7.90
CA PRO A 73 1.97 22.45 -9.31
C PRO A 73 0.68 21.92 -9.95
N LYS A 74 -0.33 22.80 -10.11
CA LYS A 74 -1.73 22.43 -10.40
C LYS A 74 -1.87 21.69 -11.71
N PHE A 75 -1.12 22.08 -12.74
CA PHE A 75 -1.17 21.40 -14.03
C PHE A 75 -0.59 20.00 -13.89
N CYS A 76 0.58 19.88 -13.26
CA CYS A 76 1.22 18.59 -12.98
C CYS A 76 0.31 17.64 -12.16
N TYR A 77 -0.32 18.15 -11.09
CA TYR A 77 -1.28 17.40 -10.29
C TYR A 77 -2.49 16.95 -11.11
N SER A 78 -3.06 17.84 -11.95
CA SER A 78 -4.18 17.48 -12.81
C SER A 78 -3.83 16.37 -13.81
N GLN A 79 -2.58 16.30 -14.28
CA GLN A 79 -2.12 15.22 -15.15
C GLN A 79 -2.01 13.89 -14.40
N ALA A 80 -1.55 13.89 -13.15
CA ALA A 80 -1.55 12.71 -12.29
C ALA A 80 -2.98 12.16 -12.10
N VAL A 81 -3.91 13.01 -11.67
CA VAL A 81 -5.34 12.67 -11.51
C VAL A 81 -5.94 12.14 -12.82
N ASN A 82 -5.64 12.76 -13.96
CA ASN A 82 -6.11 12.29 -15.26
C ASN A 82 -5.49 10.95 -15.67
N ASN A 83 -4.21 10.72 -15.40
CA ASN A 83 -3.55 9.44 -15.66
C ASN A 83 -4.20 8.31 -14.85
N ILE A 84 -4.49 8.57 -13.57
CA ILE A 84 -5.19 7.64 -12.66
C ILE A 84 -6.61 7.35 -13.15
N ARG A 85 -7.35 8.38 -13.58
CA ARG A 85 -8.67 8.19 -14.20
C ARG A 85 -8.60 7.34 -15.47
N ARG A 86 -7.57 7.52 -16.31
CA ARG A 86 -7.37 6.69 -17.51
C ARG A 86 -7.05 5.25 -17.14
N TYR A 87 -6.18 5.05 -16.13
CA TYR A 87 -5.82 3.74 -15.60
C TYR A 87 -7.04 2.96 -15.12
N LEU A 88 -7.85 3.55 -14.24
CA LEU A 88 -9.05 2.92 -13.69
C LEU A 88 -10.11 2.61 -14.75
N ASN A 89 -10.20 3.44 -15.80
CA ASN A 89 -11.09 3.21 -16.95
C ASN A 89 -10.50 2.25 -18.01
N LYS A 90 -9.33 1.64 -17.77
CA LYS A 90 -8.62 0.77 -18.72
C LYS A 90 -8.32 1.44 -20.06
N ASN A 91 -8.18 2.77 -20.05
CA ASN A 91 -7.72 3.54 -21.21
C ASN A 91 -6.18 3.56 -21.24
N THR A 92 -5.59 3.83 -22.41
CA THR A 92 -4.14 4.03 -22.54
C THR A 92 -3.67 5.07 -21.51
N THR A 93 -2.64 4.78 -20.75
CA THR A 93 -2.01 5.70 -19.79
C THR A 93 -0.66 6.17 -20.31
N LEU A 94 -0.13 7.25 -19.74
CA LEU A 94 1.24 7.70 -20.04
C LEU A 94 2.27 6.82 -19.33
N TYR A 95 1.90 6.33 -18.16
CA TYR A 95 2.64 5.40 -17.33
C TYR A 95 1.65 4.71 -16.38
N THR A 96 2.01 3.55 -15.85
CA THR A 96 1.22 2.90 -14.81
C THR A 96 1.36 3.68 -13.51
N PRO A 97 0.27 4.24 -12.93
CA PRO A 97 0.35 4.89 -11.64
C PRO A 97 0.79 3.87 -10.62
N GLN A 98 1.82 4.18 -9.84
CA GLN A 98 2.37 3.29 -8.82
C GLN A 98 2.85 4.16 -7.67
N ASP A 99 2.35 3.86 -6.47
CA ASP A 99 2.66 4.63 -5.25
C ASP A 99 2.41 6.15 -5.43
N GLU A 100 1.42 6.49 -6.26
CA GLU A 100 1.01 7.87 -6.51
C GLU A 100 0.11 8.37 -5.38
N LEU A 101 0.33 9.60 -4.92
CA LEU A 101 -0.49 10.24 -3.92
C LEU A 101 -1.43 11.26 -4.57
N ILE A 102 -2.73 11.18 -4.24
CA ILE A 102 -3.74 12.17 -4.60
C ILE A 102 -4.68 12.44 -3.43
N TYR A 103 -5.40 13.56 -3.45
CA TYR A 103 -6.41 13.84 -2.43
C TYR A 103 -7.56 12.82 -2.49
N ASN A 104 -8.10 12.46 -1.33
CA ASN A 104 -9.24 11.54 -1.25
C ASN A 104 -10.42 12.02 -2.08
N LYS A 105 -10.66 13.33 -2.12
CA LYS A 105 -11.68 13.93 -2.98
C LYS A 105 -11.56 13.50 -4.43
N ASP A 106 -10.36 13.66 -5.00
CA ASP A 106 -10.14 13.36 -6.41
C ASP A 106 -10.21 11.85 -6.66
N PHE A 107 -9.68 11.03 -5.76
CA PHE A 107 -9.79 9.57 -5.87
C PHE A 107 -11.25 9.09 -5.81
N ILE A 108 -11.99 9.55 -4.82
CA ILE A 108 -13.39 9.18 -4.61
C ILE A 108 -14.26 9.71 -5.75
N ASP A 109 -14.00 10.90 -6.30
CA ASP A 109 -14.74 11.40 -7.46
C ASP A 109 -14.44 10.59 -8.74
N ILE A 110 -13.25 9.99 -8.85
CA ILE A 110 -12.92 9.07 -9.94
C ILE A 110 -13.66 7.74 -9.77
N MET A 111 -13.58 7.11 -8.59
CA MET A 111 -14.12 5.78 -8.33
C MET A 111 -15.64 5.77 -8.10
N PHE A 112 -16.14 6.80 -7.41
CA PHE A 112 -17.51 6.95 -6.94
C PHE A 112 -18.06 8.34 -7.35
N PRO A 113 -18.25 8.60 -8.66
CA PRO A 113 -18.65 9.93 -9.12
C PRO A 113 -19.87 10.45 -8.39
N ARG A 114 -19.78 11.67 -7.86
CA ARG A 114 -20.85 12.38 -7.12
C ARG A 114 -21.17 11.79 -5.73
N GLN A 115 -20.36 10.87 -5.21
CA GLN A 115 -20.55 10.31 -3.87
C GLN A 115 -19.60 10.88 -2.81
N TYR A 116 -18.59 11.68 -3.19
CA TYR A 116 -17.60 12.22 -2.25
C TYR A 116 -18.22 12.87 -1.02
N LYS A 117 -19.16 13.79 -1.22
CA LYS A 117 -19.85 14.49 -0.13
C LYS A 117 -20.55 13.50 0.82
N ASN A 118 -21.25 12.51 0.26
CA ASN A 118 -21.97 11.51 1.05
C ASN A 118 -21.01 10.61 1.83
N ILE A 119 -19.89 10.19 1.23
CA ILE A 119 -18.88 9.36 1.89
C ILE A 119 -18.27 10.13 3.07
N ILE A 120 -17.79 11.36 2.85
CA ILE A 120 -17.19 12.16 3.92
C ILE A 120 -18.18 12.47 5.04
N GLU A 121 -19.43 12.81 4.70
CA GLU A 121 -20.44 13.14 5.71
C GLU A 121 -20.81 11.95 6.62
N ASN A 122 -20.67 10.72 6.12
CA ASN A 122 -21.02 9.50 6.84
C ASN A 122 -19.81 8.73 7.37
N TYR A 123 -18.58 9.06 6.95
CA TYR A 123 -17.37 8.29 7.25
C TYR A 123 -17.20 7.97 8.74
N ASN A 124 -17.28 9.01 9.58
CA ASN A 124 -17.15 8.89 11.03
C ASN A 124 -18.49 8.74 11.76
N LYS A 125 -19.61 8.57 11.03
CA LYS A 125 -20.96 8.58 11.63
C LYS A 125 -21.66 7.25 11.51
N ASP A 126 -21.58 6.62 10.34
CA ASP A 126 -22.45 5.50 9.99
C ASP A 126 -21.82 4.66 8.88
N LEU A 127 -21.05 3.63 9.28
CA LEU A 127 -20.43 2.69 8.35
C LEU A 127 -21.50 1.94 7.52
N GLY A 128 -22.66 1.63 8.10
CA GLY A 128 -23.77 0.98 7.40
C GLY A 128 -24.23 1.77 6.18
N LYS A 129 -24.38 3.10 6.33
CA LYS A 129 -24.67 4.00 5.21
C LYS A 129 -23.55 4.06 4.18
N LEU A 130 -22.28 3.98 4.59
CA LEU A 130 -21.17 3.94 3.62
C LEU A 130 -21.26 2.70 2.73
N HIS A 131 -21.55 1.53 3.33
CA HIS A 131 -21.76 0.32 2.54
C HIS A 131 -22.95 0.47 1.58
N GLU A 132 -24.05 1.10 2.03
CA GLU A 132 -25.19 1.39 1.16
C GLU A 132 -24.83 2.34 0.01
N ILE A 133 -24.05 3.39 0.28
CA ILE A 133 -23.59 4.37 -0.72
C ILE A 133 -22.71 3.69 -1.77
N LEU A 134 -21.73 2.89 -1.34
CA LEU A 134 -20.82 2.20 -2.24
C LEU A 134 -21.53 1.08 -3.01
N GLY A 135 -22.45 0.35 -2.38
CA GLY A 135 -23.26 -0.67 -3.04
C GLY A 135 -24.22 -0.13 -4.11
N LYS A 136 -24.59 1.15 -4.04
CA LYS A 136 -25.38 1.86 -5.07
C LYS A 136 -24.53 2.53 -6.15
N SER A 137 -23.19 2.39 -6.09
CA SER A 137 -22.30 2.93 -7.12
C SER A 137 -22.62 2.31 -8.49
N LYS A 138 -22.33 3.06 -9.56
CA LYS A 138 -22.43 2.55 -10.93
C LYS A 138 -21.37 1.48 -11.23
N VAL A 139 -20.28 1.51 -10.47
CA VAL A 139 -19.23 0.50 -10.54
C VAL A 139 -19.63 -0.61 -9.57
N PRO A 140 -19.75 -1.88 -10.04
CA PRO A 140 -20.03 -2.99 -9.16
C PRO A 140 -19.02 -3.04 -8.01
N ALA A 141 -19.54 -3.18 -6.79
CA ALA A 141 -18.77 -3.11 -5.55
C ALA A 141 -19.09 -4.33 -4.70
N VAL A 142 -18.06 -4.96 -4.15
CA VAL A 142 -18.23 -6.03 -3.17
C VAL A 142 -17.55 -5.62 -1.88
N HIS A 143 -18.34 -5.45 -0.83
CA HIS A 143 -17.80 -5.31 0.52
C HIS A 143 -17.24 -6.66 0.95
N LEU A 144 -16.02 -6.63 1.47
CA LEU A 144 -15.36 -7.81 2.00
C LEU A 144 -14.63 -7.40 3.27
N ASP A 145 -15.08 -7.94 4.41
CA ASP A 145 -14.41 -7.74 5.69
C ASP A 145 -13.09 -8.50 5.68
N PHE A 146 -11.96 -7.80 5.56
CA PHE A 146 -10.64 -8.44 5.51
C PHE A 146 -10.15 -8.89 6.89
N HIS A 147 -10.83 -8.54 7.99
CA HIS A 147 -10.36 -8.76 9.35
C HIS A 147 -10.72 -10.14 9.89
N HIS A 148 -11.90 -10.61 9.54
CA HIS A 148 -12.33 -11.95 9.86
C HIS A 148 -11.90 -12.79 8.68
N GLY A 149 -10.88 -13.64 8.84
CA GLY A 149 -10.39 -14.61 7.85
C GLY A 149 -11.46 -15.65 7.49
N ASP A 150 -12.62 -15.17 7.06
CA ASP A 150 -13.78 -15.94 6.70
C ASP A 150 -13.43 -16.67 5.41
N ARG A 151 -13.40 -18.00 5.47
CA ARG A 151 -13.21 -18.84 4.29
C ARG A 151 -14.19 -18.49 3.16
N GLN A 152 -15.32 -17.84 3.44
CA GLN A 152 -16.26 -17.35 2.41
C GLN A 152 -15.70 -16.20 1.56
N ILE A 153 -14.70 -15.47 2.04
CA ILE A 153 -13.91 -14.50 1.26
C ILE A 153 -13.25 -15.23 0.09
N PHE A 154 -12.66 -16.39 0.37
CA PHE A 154 -11.99 -17.24 -0.60
C PHE A 154 -12.98 -17.77 -1.63
N ASP A 155 -14.14 -18.30 -1.23
CA ASP A 155 -15.12 -18.84 -2.18
C ASP A 155 -15.73 -17.75 -3.10
N LYS A 156 -15.86 -16.50 -2.62
CA LYS A 156 -16.30 -15.36 -3.44
C LYS A 156 -15.19 -14.82 -4.35
N ILE A 157 -13.96 -14.80 -3.84
CA ILE A 157 -12.76 -14.46 -4.62
C ILE A 157 -12.39 -15.56 -5.61
N PHE A 158 -12.79 -16.83 -5.43
CA PHE A 158 -12.56 -17.91 -6.40
C PHE A 158 -13.39 -17.77 -7.68
N GLN A 159 -14.42 -16.93 -7.67
CA GLN A 159 -15.06 -16.41 -8.90
C GLN A 159 -14.35 -15.14 -9.44
N LYS A 160 -13.10 -14.85 -8.99
CA LYS A 160 -12.30 -13.64 -9.28
C LYS A 160 -12.32 -13.25 -10.73
N ASP A 161 -12.05 -14.20 -11.60
CA ASP A 161 -11.92 -13.91 -13.02
C ASP A 161 -13.23 -13.37 -13.59
N LYS A 162 -14.38 -13.80 -13.05
CA LYS A 162 -15.68 -13.26 -13.45
C LYS A 162 -15.88 -11.84 -12.92
N LEU A 163 -15.69 -11.62 -11.63
CA LEU A 163 -15.89 -10.31 -11.00
C LEU A 163 -14.92 -9.24 -11.50
N ILE A 164 -13.63 -9.60 -11.69
CA ILE A 164 -12.59 -8.72 -12.23
C ILE A 164 -12.82 -8.44 -13.72
N ARG A 165 -13.25 -9.42 -14.52
CA ARG A 165 -13.65 -9.19 -15.93
C ARG A 165 -14.84 -8.24 -16.02
N GLU A 166 -15.76 -8.30 -15.07
CA GLU A 166 -16.93 -7.41 -14.98
C GLU A 166 -16.58 -6.00 -14.45
N GLY A 167 -15.33 -5.74 -14.06
CA GLY A 167 -14.92 -4.43 -13.54
C GLY A 167 -15.43 -4.17 -12.12
N THR A 168 -15.66 -5.22 -11.34
CA THR A 168 -16.04 -5.13 -9.93
C THR A 168 -14.82 -4.81 -9.09
N PHE A 169 -14.91 -3.83 -8.18
CA PHE A 169 -13.89 -3.62 -7.15
C PHE A 169 -14.32 -4.23 -5.82
N ILE A 170 -13.34 -4.66 -5.04
CA ILE A 170 -13.53 -5.12 -3.66
C ILE A 170 -13.12 -3.98 -2.74
N TYR A 171 -13.84 -3.78 -1.64
CA TYR A 171 -13.50 -2.73 -0.69
C TYR A 171 -13.76 -3.13 0.75
N ASP A 172 -13.10 -2.42 1.66
CA ASP A 172 -13.37 -2.47 3.08
C ASP A 172 -13.01 -1.16 3.79
N PHE A 173 -13.62 -0.95 4.94
CA PHE A 173 -13.35 0.17 5.82
C PHE A 173 -12.67 -0.33 7.09
N PHE A 174 -11.49 0.20 7.39
CA PHE A 174 -10.78 -0.14 8.63
C PHE A 174 -10.24 1.09 9.32
N GLY A 175 -10.82 1.40 10.49
CA GLY A 175 -10.46 2.61 11.23
C GLY A 175 -10.66 3.87 10.37
N GLN A 176 -9.55 4.51 10.00
CA GLN A 176 -9.50 5.71 9.16
C GLN A 176 -9.18 5.43 7.69
N PHE A 177 -9.09 4.16 7.30
CA PHE A 177 -8.76 3.73 5.96
C PHE A 177 -9.99 3.23 5.19
N LEU A 178 -10.05 3.55 3.89
CA LEU A 178 -10.81 2.80 2.89
C LEU A 178 -9.79 2.09 2.01
N LEU A 179 -9.82 0.76 2.03
CA LEU A 179 -9.08 -0.04 1.10
C LEU A 179 -9.97 -0.37 -0.10
N THR A 180 -9.44 -0.20 -1.30
CA THR A 180 -10.06 -0.66 -2.53
C THR A 180 -9.08 -1.55 -3.28
N TRP A 181 -9.52 -2.72 -3.69
CA TRP A 181 -8.76 -3.63 -4.54
C TRP A 181 -9.46 -3.76 -5.88
N PHE A 182 -8.76 -3.37 -6.94
CA PHE A 182 -9.30 -3.36 -8.30
C PHE A 182 -8.21 -3.69 -9.31
N ASP A 183 -8.46 -4.69 -10.16
CA ASP A 183 -7.55 -5.12 -11.23
C ASP A 183 -6.11 -5.36 -10.76
N SER A 184 -5.96 -6.11 -9.66
CA SER A 184 -4.68 -6.39 -8.98
C SER A 184 -3.95 -5.17 -8.40
N ALA A 185 -4.55 -3.97 -8.43
CA ALA A 185 -4.02 -2.78 -7.78
C ALA A 185 -4.74 -2.51 -6.45
N ILE A 186 -3.96 -2.15 -5.43
CA ILE A 186 -4.47 -1.75 -4.12
C ILE A 186 -4.46 -0.21 -4.03
N PHE A 187 -5.57 0.34 -3.58
CA PHE A 187 -5.74 1.78 -3.33
C PHE A 187 -6.12 1.95 -1.86
N ILE A 188 -5.48 2.89 -1.18
CA ILE A 188 -5.66 3.10 0.25
C ILE A 188 -5.91 4.58 0.50
N SER A 189 -7.15 4.92 0.79
CA SER A 189 -7.55 6.26 1.20
C SER A 189 -7.46 6.37 2.72
N ASP A 190 -6.62 7.28 3.21
CA ASP A 190 -6.53 7.65 4.62
C ASP A 190 -7.30 8.95 4.85
N PHE A 191 -8.44 8.86 5.54
CA PHE A 191 -9.30 10.00 5.81
C PHE A 191 -8.77 10.92 6.90
N LYS A 192 -7.76 10.49 7.67
CA LYS A 192 -7.08 11.36 8.63
C LYS A 192 -6.12 12.32 7.95
N THR A 193 -5.41 11.85 6.93
CA THR A 193 -4.45 12.67 6.16
C THR A 193 -5.08 13.31 4.92
N ASP A 194 -6.30 12.92 4.56
CA ASP A 194 -7.01 13.32 3.33
C ASP A 194 -6.32 12.87 2.03
N MET A 195 -5.52 11.79 2.12
CA MET A 195 -4.69 11.30 1.01
C MET A 195 -5.01 9.86 0.65
N THR A 196 -4.98 9.58 -0.65
CA THR A 196 -5.05 8.23 -1.19
C THR A 196 -3.72 7.84 -1.83
N ILE A 197 -3.19 6.68 -1.44
CA ILE A 197 -2.13 5.99 -2.16
C ILE A 197 -2.77 5.16 -3.27
N VAL A 198 -2.34 5.39 -4.50
CA VAL A 198 -2.88 4.77 -5.70
C VAL A 198 -1.92 3.70 -6.18
N ASN A 199 -2.43 2.48 -6.32
CA ASN A 199 -1.66 1.29 -6.72
C ASN A 199 -0.41 1.12 -5.84
N ALA A 200 -0.66 0.92 -4.56
CA ALA A 200 0.36 0.77 -3.53
C ALA A 200 1.20 -0.49 -3.78
N LYS A 201 2.51 -0.31 -3.93
CA LYS A 201 3.44 -1.36 -4.34
C LYS A 201 4.81 -1.26 -3.66
N GLU A 202 5.63 -0.26 -3.99
CA GLU A 202 7.00 -0.17 -3.49
C GLU A 202 7.12 0.66 -2.22
N ASP A 203 6.06 1.38 -1.82
CA ASP A 203 6.12 2.23 -0.64
C ASP A 203 6.27 1.47 0.68
N ILE A 204 7.06 2.07 1.57
CA ILE A 204 7.23 1.60 2.94
C ILE A 204 5.92 1.79 3.71
N ILE A 205 5.45 0.70 4.32
CA ILE A 205 4.21 0.71 5.08
C ILE A 205 4.51 1.17 6.51
N LYS A 206 4.05 2.38 6.85
CA LYS A 206 4.27 2.98 8.18
C LYS A 206 3.21 2.54 9.21
N ASP A 207 2.00 2.25 8.77
CA ASP A 207 0.90 1.85 9.66
C ASP A 207 0.71 0.33 9.63
N LEU A 208 0.78 -0.32 10.80
CA LEU A 208 0.57 -1.76 10.92
C LEU A 208 -0.85 -2.19 10.55
N GLN A 209 -1.83 -1.29 10.66
CA GLN A 209 -3.19 -1.53 10.20
C GLN A 209 -3.25 -1.74 8.69
N ILE A 210 -2.38 -1.06 7.94
CA ILE A 210 -2.26 -1.28 6.50
C ILE A 210 -1.57 -2.61 6.20
N ILE A 211 -0.56 -3.00 6.99
CA ILE A 211 0.09 -4.31 6.85
C ILE A 211 -0.93 -5.43 7.06
N ASP A 212 -1.76 -5.33 8.11
CA ASP A 212 -2.85 -6.26 8.40
C ASP A 212 -3.76 -6.46 7.18
N LEU A 213 -4.33 -5.36 6.69
CA LEU A 213 -5.22 -5.36 5.52
C LEU A 213 -4.58 -5.95 4.26
N VAL A 214 -3.39 -5.47 3.90
CA VAL A 214 -2.68 -5.86 2.68
C VAL A 214 -2.28 -7.33 2.73
N PHE A 215 -1.86 -7.81 3.90
CA PHE A 215 -1.53 -9.21 4.12
C PHE A 215 -2.75 -10.11 3.87
N HIS A 216 -3.94 -9.74 4.36
CA HIS A 216 -5.17 -10.49 4.08
C HIS A 216 -5.56 -10.48 2.60
N VAL A 217 -5.47 -9.33 1.94
CA VAL A 217 -5.74 -9.19 0.50
C VAL A 217 -4.82 -10.12 -0.31
N TYR A 218 -3.51 -10.07 -0.05
CA TYR A 218 -2.56 -10.89 -0.79
C TYR A 218 -2.62 -12.37 -0.39
N SER A 219 -2.98 -12.69 0.86
CA SER A 219 -3.19 -14.08 1.28
C SER A 219 -4.35 -14.67 0.51
N ALA A 220 -5.46 -13.93 0.40
CA ALA A 220 -6.60 -14.31 -0.42
C ALA A 220 -6.23 -14.44 -1.91
N GLU A 221 -5.42 -13.50 -2.46
CA GLU A 221 -4.92 -13.60 -3.84
C GLU A 221 -4.11 -14.88 -4.09
N GLN A 222 -3.30 -15.29 -3.12
CA GLN A 222 -2.45 -16.49 -3.20
C GLN A 222 -3.14 -17.75 -2.67
N ASN A 223 -4.42 -17.69 -2.32
CA ASN A 223 -5.18 -18.79 -1.74
C ASN A 223 -4.56 -19.35 -0.43
N ILE A 224 -3.93 -18.50 0.38
CA ILE A 224 -3.32 -18.86 1.67
C ILE A 224 -4.27 -18.47 2.80
N ASP A 225 -4.49 -19.38 3.75
CA ASP A 225 -5.24 -19.09 4.98
C ASP A 225 -4.35 -18.17 5.85
N GLY A 226 -4.57 -16.86 5.76
CA GLY A 226 -3.80 -15.82 6.45
C GLY A 226 -4.51 -15.31 7.71
N PHE A 227 -3.76 -15.13 8.79
CA PHE A 227 -4.21 -14.53 10.04
C PHE A 227 -3.19 -13.51 10.53
N THR A 228 -3.66 -12.53 11.29
CA THR A 228 -2.80 -11.49 11.86
C THR A 228 -3.12 -11.30 13.32
N THR A 229 -2.16 -10.78 14.08
CA THR A 229 -2.38 -10.37 15.47
C THR A 229 -1.58 -9.10 15.75
N LEU A 230 -2.30 -8.01 16.03
CA LEU A 230 -1.70 -6.73 16.42
C LEU A 230 -1.38 -6.75 17.93
N SER A 231 -0.16 -7.16 18.28
CA SER A 231 0.29 -7.24 19.68
C SER A 231 0.53 -5.86 20.30
N SER A 232 0.89 -4.86 19.49
CA SER A 232 1.03 -3.46 19.93
C SER A 232 0.91 -2.49 18.76
N LYS A 233 1.03 -1.17 19.03
CA LYS A 233 1.08 -0.14 17.98
C LYS A 233 2.25 -0.31 17.00
N ASN A 234 3.30 -1.03 17.41
CA ASN A 234 4.52 -1.18 16.63
C ASN A 234 4.87 -2.65 16.37
N GLN A 235 4.00 -3.61 16.71
CA GLN A 235 4.27 -5.03 16.49
C GLN A 235 3.04 -5.74 15.93
N ILE A 236 3.24 -6.52 14.87
CA ILE A 236 2.23 -7.37 14.25
C ILE A 236 2.80 -8.76 14.00
N SER A 237 2.01 -9.78 14.27
CA SER A 237 2.29 -11.16 13.87
C SER A 237 1.49 -11.50 12.61
N LEU A 238 2.15 -12.09 11.62
CA LEU A 238 1.58 -12.60 10.38
C LEU A 238 1.65 -14.12 10.40
N ILE A 239 0.53 -14.80 10.27
CA ILE A 239 0.42 -16.25 10.38
C ILE A 239 -0.18 -16.77 9.08
N MET A 240 0.52 -17.70 8.44
CA MET A 240 0.10 -18.32 7.18
C MET A 240 -0.09 -19.81 7.40
N LYS A 241 -1.21 -20.36 6.91
CA LYS A 241 -1.51 -21.79 6.98
C LYS A 241 -1.64 -22.40 5.58
N ILE A 242 -1.01 -23.55 5.40
CA ILE A 242 -1.10 -24.36 4.18
C ILE A 242 -1.41 -25.81 4.57
N PRO A 243 -2.43 -26.46 3.99
CA PRO A 243 -2.63 -27.90 4.19
C PRO A 243 -1.36 -28.68 3.86
N TYR A 244 -0.84 -29.48 4.79
CA TYR A 244 0.48 -30.10 4.63
C TYR A 244 0.50 -31.11 3.47
N ASP A 245 -0.64 -31.72 3.13
CA ASP A 245 -0.81 -32.59 1.96
C ASP A 245 -0.60 -31.87 0.62
N GLN A 246 -0.68 -30.53 0.62
CA GLN A 246 -0.39 -29.69 -0.53
C GLN A 246 1.08 -29.26 -0.58
N VAL A 247 1.88 -29.51 0.44
CA VAL A 247 3.26 -29.00 0.52
C VAL A 247 4.23 -29.92 -0.23
N HIS A 248 5.09 -29.35 -1.07
CA HIS A 248 6.15 -30.07 -1.76
C HIS A 248 7.31 -30.34 -0.80
N VAL A 249 7.36 -31.53 -0.21
CA VAL A 249 8.32 -31.91 0.85
C VAL A 249 9.79 -31.65 0.46
N MET A 250 10.16 -31.82 -0.82
CA MET A 250 11.54 -31.55 -1.28
C MET A 250 11.95 -30.08 -1.10
N HIS A 251 10.98 -29.15 -1.04
CA HIS A 251 11.31 -27.76 -0.78
C HIS A 251 11.85 -27.56 0.63
N PHE A 252 11.58 -28.44 1.61
CA PHE A 252 12.05 -28.31 3.00
C PHE A 252 13.34 -29.07 3.32
N GLN A 253 13.99 -29.67 2.31
CA GLN A 253 15.26 -30.36 2.51
C GLN A 253 16.39 -29.34 2.77
N GLU A 254 17.41 -29.73 3.54
CA GLU A 254 18.52 -28.82 3.91
C GLU A 254 19.28 -28.27 2.69
N ASP A 255 19.30 -29.00 1.58
CA ASP A 255 19.93 -28.63 0.31
C ASP A 255 18.98 -27.92 -0.67
N SER A 256 17.72 -27.67 -0.27
CA SER A 256 16.75 -26.96 -1.08
C SER A 256 17.13 -25.49 -1.22
N SER A 257 17.54 -25.09 -2.43
CA SER A 257 17.75 -23.69 -2.77
C SER A 257 16.48 -22.86 -2.55
N TYR A 258 15.31 -23.46 -2.73
CA TYR A 258 14.02 -22.77 -2.52
C TYR A 258 13.82 -22.35 -1.06
N PHE A 259 14.14 -23.24 -0.12
CA PHE A 259 14.00 -22.93 1.30
C PHE A 259 15.09 -22.01 1.79
N GLY A 260 16.32 -22.15 1.28
CA GLY A 260 17.37 -21.15 1.47
C GLY A 260 16.89 -19.74 1.08
N ASP A 261 16.39 -19.57 -0.15
CA ASP A 261 15.86 -18.29 -0.64
C ASP A 261 14.70 -17.76 0.22
N LEU A 262 13.78 -18.64 0.65
CA LEU A 262 12.65 -18.25 1.49
C LEU A 262 13.13 -17.75 2.86
N ILE A 263 14.01 -18.50 3.52
CA ILE A 263 14.56 -18.14 4.83
C ILE A 263 15.34 -16.83 4.75
N GLU A 264 16.15 -16.62 3.71
CA GLU A 264 16.86 -15.36 3.50
C GLU A 264 15.89 -14.18 3.42
N ILE A 265 14.83 -14.29 2.63
CA ILE A 265 13.78 -13.25 2.56
C ILE A 265 13.17 -13.01 3.94
N LEU A 266 12.82 -14.07 4.67
CA LEU A 266 12.19 -13.93 5.98
C LEU A 266 13.10 -13.22 6.99
N GLN A 267 14.38 -13.59 7.03
CA GLN A 267 15.36 -13.02 7.94
C GLN A 267 15.66 -11.54 7.68
N ASN A 268 15.46 -11.06 6.44
CA ASN A 268 15.63 -9.65 6.11
C ASN A 268 14.54 -8.75 6.69
N TYR A 269 13.35 -9.27 7.01
CA TYR A 269 12.20 -8.43 7.43
C TYR A 269 11.68 -8.78 8.82
N PHE A 270 11.79 -10.02 9.28
CA PHE A 270 11.14 -10.51 10.49
C PHE A 270 12.17 -10.91 11.54
N PHE A 271 11.96 -10.44 12.78
CA PHE A 271 12.89 -10.73 13.87
C PHE A 271 12.61 -12.08 14.54
N GLU A 272 11.39 -12.60 14.38
CA GLU A 272 10.99 -13.91 14.89
C GLU A 272 10.24 -14.65 13.79
N ILE A 273 10.68 -15.90 13.54
CA ILE A 273 10.19 -16.77 12.49
C ILE A 273 10.00 -18.15 13.11
N GLU A 274 8.77 -18.66 13.05
CA GLU A 274 8.43 -20.01 13.47
C GLU A 274 7.79 -20.76 12.29
N ILE A 275 8.29 -21.96 12.01
CA ILE A 275 7.71 -22.88 11.03
C ILE A 275 7.39 -24.17 11.77
N SER A 276 6.11 -24.51 11.85
CA SER A 276 5.64 -25.67 12.60
C SER A 276 4.48 -26.36 11.88
N MET A 277 4.09 -27.54 12.38
CA MET A 277 2.92 -28.25 11.91
C MET A 277 1.88 -28.26 13.03
N ASP A 278 0.64 -27.87 12.73
CA ASP A 278 -0.42 -27.85 13.73
C ASP A 278 -1.15 -29.21 13.86
N SER A 279 -2.06 -29.30 14.83
CA SER A 279 -2.82 -30.52 15.11
C SER A 279 -3.80 -30.91 13.98
N GLN A 280 -4.06 -30.01 13.03
CA GLN A 280 -4.92 -30.24 11.88
C GLN A 280 -4.12 -30.60 10.62
N ASN A 281 -2.81 -30.87 10.75
CA ASN A 281 -1.92 -31.18 9.64
C ASN A 281 -1.80 -30.02 8.64
N PHE A 282 -1.74 -28.78 9.14
CA PHE A 282 -1.32 -27.61 8.37
C PHE A 282 0.12 -27.27 8.67
N LEU A 283 0.89 -26.93 7.64
CA LEU A 283 2.10 -26.14 7.79
C LEU A 283 1.70 -24.73 8.23
N VAL A 284 2.25 -24.28 9.35
CA VAL A 284 2.05 -22.94 9.90
C VAL A 284 3.38 -22.19 9.84
N ILE A 285 3.35 -21.02 9.24
CA ILE A 285 4.48 -20.07 9.22
C ILE A 285 4.04 -18.83 9.98
N SER A 286 4.65 -18.59 11.13
CA SER A 286 4.38 -17.43 11.99
C SER A 286 5.57 -16.47 11.94
N LEU A 287 5.29 -15.21 11.59
CA LEU A 287 6.30 -14.17 11.41
C LEU A 287 5.96 -12.98 12.30
N VAL A 288 6.93 -12.46 13.04
CA VAL A 288 6.72 -11.26 13.87
C VAL A 288 7.50 -10.09 13.31
N TYR A 289 6.79 -9.00 13.02
CA TYR A 289 7.33 -7.76 12.50
C TYR A 289 7.21 -6.64 13.53
N GLN A 290 8.25 -5.80 13.64
CA GLN A 290 8.28 -4.65 14.53
C GLN A 290 8.65 -3.37 13.79
N ASN A 291 7.69 -2.45 13.65
CA ASN A 291 7.84 -1.23 12.86
C ASN A 291 8.41 -0.06 13.68
N LEU A 292 9.60 -0.25 14.23
CA LEU A 292 10.36 0.83 14.89
C LEU A 292 11.68 1.03 14.17
N GLY A 293 11.92 2.20 13.60
CA GLY A 293 13.13 2.45 12.80
C GLY A 293 14.44 2.15 13.52
N HIS A 294 14.54 2.47 14.82
CA HIS A 294 15.73 2.14 15.62
C HIS A 294 15.87 0.61 15.84
N PHE A 295 14.76 -0.10 16.03
CA PHE A 295 14.75 -1.55 16.20
C PHE A 295 15.16 -2.24 14.90
N LEU A 296 14.60 -1.82 13.77
CA LEU A 296 14.94 -2.33 12.45
C LEU A 296 16.45 -2.14 12.17
N LYS A 297 16.97 -0.92 12.40
CA LYS A 297 18.40 -0.61 12.24
C LYS A 297 19.29 -1.47 13.17
N GLN A 298 18.90 -1.64 14.43
CA GLN A 298 19.68 -2.43 15.41
C GLN A 298 19.75 -3.91 15.04
N ASN A 299 18.68 -4.46 14.45
CA ASN A 299 18.60 -5.87 14.08
C ASN A 299 18.93 -6.13 12.61
N GLN A 300 19.37 -5.11 11.86
CA GLN A 300 19.66 -5.19 10.42
C GLN A 300 18.46 -5.68 9.59
N LEU A 301 17.26 -5.27 10.00
CA LEU A 301 16.01 -5.60 9.31
C LEU A 301 15.60 -4.45 8.40
N ASP A 302 15.01 -4.81 7.26
CA ASP A 302 14.42 -3.90 6.30
C ASP A 302 12.98 -3.54 6.69
N SER A 303 12.52 -2.40 6.17
CA SER A 303 11.11 -2.01 6.29
C SER A 303 10.24 -2.78 5.29
N LEU A 304 9.03 -3.15 5.69
CA LEU A 304 8.09 -3.80 4.78
C LEU A 304 7.48 -2.82 3.77
N THR A 305 7.39 -3.29 2.53
CA THR A 305 6.64 -2.65 1.44
C THR A 305 5.50 -3.56 0.98
N TYR A 306 4.53 -3.02 0.25
CA TYR A 306 3.41 -3.81 -0.28
C TYR A 306 3.90 -4.97 -1.17
N ASP A 307 4.86 -4.70 -2.06
CA ASP A 307 5.45 -5.67 -2.97
C ASP A 307 6.22 -6.75 -2.21
N LYS A 308 6.86 -6.42 -1.08
CA LYS A 308 7.54 -7.42 -0.24
C LYS A 308 6.57 -8.37 0.44
N ILE A 309 5.43 -7.89 0.92
CA ILE A 309 4.36 -8.75 1.44
C ILE A 309 3.81 -9.64 0.31
N HIS A 310 3.61 -9.10 -0.90
CA HIS A 310 3.16 -9.90 -2.05
C HIS A 310 4.17 -10.96 -2.46
N GLN A 311 5.45 -10.60 -2.56
CA GLN A 311 6.55 -11.52 -2.88
C GLN A 311 6.66 -12.64 -1.85
N LEU A 312 6.58 -12.31 -0.55
CA LEU A 312 6.53 -13.27 0.54
C LEU A 312 5.41 -14.29 0.31
N LEU A 313 4.18 -13.83 0.11
CA LEU A 313 3.03 -14.71 -0.06
C LEU A 313 3.11 -15.54 -1.35
N LYS A 314 3.67 -15.00 -2.43
CA LYS A 314 3.96 -15.78 -3.65
C LYS A 314 4.97 -16.90 -3.40
N ARG A 315 6.01 -16.64 -2.60
CA ARG A 315 7.00 -17.67 -2.22
C ARG A 315 6.38 -18.70 -1.28
N VAL A 316 5.58 -18.28 -0.32
CA VAL A 316 4.85 -19.21 0.55
C VAL A 316 3.89 -20.08 -0.26
N ASN A 317 3.20 -19.52 -1.25
CA ASN A 317 2.33 -20.28 -2.15
C ASN A 317 3.11 -21.26 -3.04
N GLY A 318 4.32 -20.91 -3.47
CA GLY A 318 5.19 -21.79 -4.25
C GLY A 318 5.72 -23.00 -3.48
N LEU A 319 5.50 -23.09 -2.16
CA LEU A 319 5.68 -24.32 -1.39
C LEU A 319 4.66 -25.40 -1.78
N ARG A 320 3.55 -25.03 -2.43
CA ARG A 320 2.49 -25.97 -2.78
C ARG A 320 2.81 -26.77 -4.05
N VAL A 321 2.41 -28.03 -4.05
CA VAL A 321 2.30 -28.85 -5.26
C VAL A 321 1.18 -28.28 -6.10
N LEU A 322 1.49 -27.79 -7.30
CA LEU A 322 0.48 -27.44 -8.27
C LEU A 322 -0.32 -28.72 -8.58
N LYS A 323 -1.56 -28.80 -8.12
CA LYS A 323 -2.49 -29.81 -8.65
C LYS A 323 -2.67 -29.49 -10.12
N THR A 324 -2.02 -30.25 -10.99
CA THR A 324 -2.37 -30.25 -12.42
C THR A 324 -3.88 -30.53 -12.50
N PRO A 325 -4.65 -29.65 -13.16
CA PRO A 325 -6.10 -29.76 -13.21
C PRO A 325 -6.60 -31.07 -13.83
#